data_AF-A0A7J3W7F2-F1
#
_entry.id   AF-A0A7J3W7F2-F1
#
_cell.length_a   1.000
_cell.length_b   1.000
_cell.length_c   1.000
_cell.angle_alpha   90.00
_cell.angle_beta   90.00
_cell.angle_gamma   90.00
#
_symmetry.space_group_name_H-M   'P 1'
#
loop_
_entity.id
_entity.type
_entity.pdbx_description
1 polymer ?
#
loop_
_entity_poly.entity_id
_entity_poly.type
_entity_poly.pdbx_seq_one_letter_code
_entity_poly.pdbx_strand_id
1 'polypeptide(L)'
;MNEQVTYLNISEVKQPVNVDLRAVIPTYSQMLSEGVLKEPIVVERATMVVLRGYETLEALKLLSAEKAPVLQVDSSKVKVRSLQAKLKPITLETILMAGVKGPKLPYN
;
A
#
# COMPACT_ATOMS: atom_id res chain seq x y z
N MET A 1 20.63 -3.57 -7.27
CA MET A 1 20.39 -2.39 -6.40
C MET A 1 19.81 -2.85 -5.08
N ASN A 2 20.34 -2.36 -3.96
CA ASN A 2 19.77 -2.60 -2.62
C ASN A 2 18.45 -1.83 -2.50
N GLU A 3 17.41 -2.46 -1.96
CA GLU A 3 16.14 -1.83 -1.67
C GLU A 3 16.32 -0.97 -0.40
N GLN A 4 16.23 0.34 -0.55
CA GLN A 4 16.34 1.30 0.55
C GLN A 4 15.00 2.00 0.77
N VAL A 5 14.75 2.36 2.02
CA VAL A 5 13.60 3.18 2.38
C VAL A 5 13.86 4.63 1.94
N THR A 6 12.89 5.23 1.26
CA THR A 6 12.95 6.61 0.79
C THR A 6 11.64 7.33 1.13
N TYR A 7 11.60 8.65 1.00
CA TYR A 7 10.36 9.42 1.18
C TYR A 7 9.82 9.87 -0.17
N LEU A 8 8.55 9.55 -0.45
CA LEU A 8 7.83 10.03 -1.63
C LEU A 8 6.66 10.91 -1.22
N ASN A 9 6.23 11.79 -2.12
CA ASN A 9 4.99 12.54 -1.91
C ASN A 9 3.82 11.56 -1.86
N ILE A 10 2.90 11.73 -0.91
CA ILE A 10 1.76 10.80 -0.76
C ILE A 10 0.88 10.77 -2.02
N SER A 11 0.82 11.88 -2.75
CA SER A 11 0.10 11.99 -4.03
C SER A 11 0.64 11.07 -5.14
N GLU A 12 1.90 10.61 -5.04
CA GLU A 12 2.53 9.73 -6.02
C GLU A 12 2.20 8.25 -5.76
N VAL A 13 1.76 7.92 -4.54
CA VAL A 13 1.51 6.55 -4.10
C VAL A 13 0.07 6.13 -4.42
N LYS A 14 -0.08 5.03 -5.17
CA LYS A 14 -1.37 4.60 -5.72
C LYS A 14 -1.97 3.44 -4.93
N GLN A 15 -3.21 3.59 -4.50
CA GLN A 15 -3.94 2.61 -3.72
C GLN A 15 -4.72 1.63 -4.64
N PRO A 16 -4.39 0.32 -4.67
CA PRO A 16 -5.11 -0.63 -5.51
C PRO A 16 -6.45 -1.11 -4.91
N VAL A 17 -6.68 -0.88 -3.62
CA VAL A 17 -7.86 -1.36 -2.88
C VAL A 17 -8.73 -0.21 -2.34
N ASN A 18 -10.02 -0.48 -2.12
CA ASN A 18 -10.88 0.42 -1.34
C ASN A 18 -10.83 0.04 0.14
N VAL A 19 -9.83 0.56 0.86
CA VAL A 19 -9.62 0.24 2.28
C VAL A 19 -10.84 0.61 3.12
N ASP A 20 -11.30 -0.30 3.96
CA ASP A 20 -12.35 -0.03 4.94
C ASP A 20 -11.79 0.88 6.05
N LEU A 21 -12.42 2.03 6.27
CA LEU A 21 -12.01 3.00 7.29
C LEU A 21 -11.90 2.35 8.69
N ARG A 22 -12.73 1.35 9.00
CA ARG A 22 -12.67 0.62 10.28
C ARG A 22 -11.34 -0.06 10.50
N ALA A 23 -10.68 -0.50 9.44
CA ALA A 23 -9.35 -1.11 9.51
C ALA A 23 -8.22 -0.08 9.57
N VAL A 24 -8.47 1.18 9.17
CA VAL A 24 -7.51 2.28 9.26
C VAL A 24 -7.40 2.82 10.69
N ILE A 25 -8.52 2.83 11.45
CA ILE A 25 -8.59 3.42 12.80
C ILE A 25 -7.48 2.93 13.76
N PRO A 26 -7.18 1.62 13.86
CA PRO A 26 -6.11 1.13 14.74
C PRO A 26 -4.74 1.68 14.34
N THR A 27 -4.41 1.66 13.04
CA THR A 27 -3.14 2.17 12.52
C THR A 27 -3.02 3.69 12.73
N TYR A 28 -4.08 4.44 12.43
CA TYR A 28 -4.14 5.88 12.67
C TYR A 28 -3.93 6.23 14.15
N SER A 29 -4.68 5.57 15.05
CA SER A 29 -4.62 5.82 16.50
C SER A 29 -3.23 5.52 17.05
N GLN A 30 -2.63 4.40 16.61
CA GLN A 30 -1.27 4.03 16.99
C GLN A 30 -0.24 5.07 16.55
N MET A 31 -0.29 5.50 15.28
CA MET A 31 0.63 6.51 14.75
C MET A 31 0.49 7.83 15.51
N LEU A 32 -0.73 8.23 15.83
CA LEU A 32 -0.99 9.46 16.59
C LEU A 32 -0.48 9.37 18.03
N SER A 33 -0.66 8.22 18.70
CA SER A 33 -0.24 8.04 20.09
C SER A 33 1.28 7.89 20.25
N GLU A 34 1.92 7.16 19.32
CA GLU A 34 3.35 6.85 19.41
C GLU A 34 4.21 7.92 18.71
N GLY A 35 3.65 8.68 17.77
CA GLY A 35 4.39 9.64 16.94
C GLY A 35 5.36 8.96 15.96
N VAL A 36 5.26 7.64 15.78
CA VAL A 36 6.17 6.82 14.98
C VAL A 36 5.40 5.93 14.02
N LEU A 37 5.91 5.80 12.80
CA LEU A 37 5.48 4.82 11.81
C LEU A 37 6.48 3.65 11.82
N LYS A 38 6.01 2.46 12.19
CA LYS A 38 6.87 1.29 12.45
C LYS A 38 7.44 0.64 11.19
N GLU A 39 6.67 0.63 10.11
CA GLU A 39 7.04 -0.05 8.87
C GLU A 39 6.72 0.83 7.65
N PRO A 40 7.65 0.96 6.68
CA PRO A 40 7.40 1.73 5.47
C PRO A 40 6.32 1.08 4.60
N ILE A 41 5.69 1.88 3.75
CA ILE A 41 4.76 1.37 2.74
C ILE A 41 5.57 0.67 1.64
N VAL A 42 5.22 -0.58 1.32
CA VAL A 42 5.89 -1.29 0.22
C VAL A 42 5.16 -0.96 -1.08
N VAL A 43 5.89 -0.49 -2.08
CA VAL A 43 5.33 -0.09 -3.37
C VAL A 43 6.07 -0.76 -4.52
N GLU A 44 5.35 -1.05 -5.60
CA GLU A 44 5.97 -1.49 -6.84
C GLU A 44 6.68 -0.32 -7.53
N ARG A 45 7.95 -0.52 -7.89
CA ARG A 45 8.87 0.54 -8.32
C ARG A 45 8.46 1.25 -9.62
N ALA A 46 7.85 0.59 -10.59
CA ALA A 46 7.51 1.24 -11.86
C ALA A 46 6.22 2.05 -11.77
N THR A 47 5.26 1.58 -10.98
CA THR A 47 3.88 2.08 -10.96
C THR A 47 3.54 2.92 -9.73
N MET A 48 4.34 2.81 -8.66
CA MET A 48 4.08 3.34 -7.32
C MET A 48 2.81 2.77 -6.67
N VAL A 49 2.33 1.62 -7.13
CA VAL A 49 1.17 0.95 -6.55
C VAL A 49 1.58 0.30 -5.23
N VAL A 50 0.79 0.52 -4.19
CA VAL A 50 1.00 -0.12 -2.89
C VAL A 50 0.84 -1.63 -3.03
N LEU A 51 1.78 -2.36 -2.45
CA LEU A 51 1.73 -3.82 -2.31
C LEU A 51 1.49 -4.24 -0.85
N ARG A 52 1.89 -3.39 0.10
CA ARG A 52 1.66 -3.57 1.55
C ARG A 52 1.63 -2.23 2.28
N GLY A 53 0.80 -2.13 3.32
CA GLY A 53 0.62 -0.90 4.11
C GLY A 53 -0.55 -0.04 3.61
N TYR A 54 -1.66 -0.67 3.21
CA TYR A 54 -2.82 0.03 2.67
C TYR A 54 -3.45 0.96 3.71
N GLU A 55 -3.58 0.49 4.94
CA GLU A 55 -4.10 1.21 6.10
C GLU A 55 -3.14 2.33 6.50
N THR A 56 -1.83 2.09 6.44
CA THR A 56 -0.80 3.10 6.70
C THR A 56 -0.90 4.25 5.71
N LEU A 57 -1.11 3.98 4.42
CA LEU A 57 -1.32 5.04 3.43
C LEU A 57 -2.55 5.89 3.74
N GLU A 58 -3.68 5.25 4.05
CA GLU A 58 -4.91 5.99 4.38
C GLU A 58 -4.78 6.75 5.71
N ALA A 59 -4.11 6.18 6.72
CA ALA A 59 -3.84 6.86 7.98
C ALA A 59 -2.97 8.11 7.77
N LEU A 60 -1.92 8.03 6.94
CA LEU A 60 -1.09 9.18 6.61
C LEU A 60 -1.88 10.28 5.88
N LYS A 61 -2.79 9.90 4.97
CA LYS A 61 -3.69 10.87 4.31
C LYS A 61 -4.62 11.56 5.32
N LEU A 62 -5.20 10.81 6.26
CA LEU A 62 -6.05 11.38 7.32
C LEU A 62 -5.27 12.34 8.23
N LEU A 63 -4.00 12.01 8.51
CA LEU A 63 -3.07 12.89 9.23
C LEU A 63 -2.56 14.06 8.37
N SER A 64 -3.00 14.19 7.12
CA SER A 64 -2.57 15.22 6.18
C SER A 64 -1.05 15.26 5.98
N ALA A 65 -0.39 14.10 6.04
CA ALA A 65 1.05 14.02 5.80
C ALA A 65 1.37 14.31 4.32
N GLU A 66 2.46 15.05 4.08
CA GLU A 66 2.90 15.36 2.71
C GLU A 66 3.68 14.20 2.08
N LYS A 67 4.47 13.49 2.90
CA LYS A 67 5.37 12.42 2.45
C LYS A 67 5.11 11.12 3.20
N ALA A 68 5.30 10.01 2.50
CA ALA A 68 5.30 8.67 3.08
C ALA A 68 6.69 8.03 2.98
N PRO A 69 7.16 7.34 4.03
CA PRO A 69 8.29 6.44 3.91
C PRO A 69 7.88 5.20 3.10
N VAL A 70 8.60 4.92 2.03
CA VAL A 70 8.32 3.82 1.12
C VAL A 70 9.53 2.92 0.90
N LEU A 71 9.27 1.63 0.70
CA LEU A 71 10.21 0.66 0.17
C LEU A 71 9.78 0.31 -1.26
N GLN A 72 10.58 0.74 -2.25
CA GLN A 72 10.32 0.43 -3.65
C GLN A 72 10.90 -0.94 -4.01
N VAL A 73 10.04 -1.86 -4.45
CA VAL A 73 10.43 -3.22 -4.84
C VAL A 73 10.22 -3.45 -6.33
N ASP A 74 11.11 -4.26 -6.92
CA ASP A 74 10.98 -4.69 -8.31
C ASP A 74 9.93 -5.79 -8.42
N SER A 75 9.09 -5.73 -9.45
CA SER A 75 8.04 -6.72 -9.72
C SER A 75 8.56 -8.16 -9.80
N SER A 76 9.79 -8.37 -10.28
CA SER A 76 10.42 -9.71 -10.35
C SER A 76 10.66 -10.37 -8.99
N LYS A 77 10.67 -9.58 -7.91
CA LYS A 77 10.89 -10.05 -6.54
C LYS A 77 9.60 -10.24 -5.75
N VAL A 78 8.45 -9.95 -6.36
CA VAL A 78 7.15 -9.99 -5.68
C VAL A 78 6.43 -11.29 -6.03
N LYS A 79 6.02 -12.03 -5.01
CA LYS A 79 5.16 -13.21 -5.15
C LYS A 79 3.82 -12.96 -4.50
N VAL A 80 2.77 -12.93 -5.31
CA VAL A 80 1.38 -12.80 -4.83
C VAL A 80 0.82 -14.19 -4.55
N ARG A 81 0.12 -14.33 -3.43
CA ARG A 81 -0.64 -15.54 -3.08
C ARG A 81 -2.07 -15.15 -2.77
N SER A 82 -3.03 -15.82 -3.40
CA SER A 82 -4.43 -15.67 -3.04
C SER A 82 -4.70 -16.38 -1.72
N LEU A 83 -5.37 -15.69 -0.80
CA LEU A 83 -5.88 -16.30 0.44
C LEU A 83 -7.16 -17.11 0.18
N GLN A 84 -7.86 -16.85 -0.92
CA GLN A 84 -9.11 -17.50 -1.29
C GLN A 84 -8.85 -18.54 -2.39
N ALA A 85 -8.59 -19.79 -1.99
CA ALA A 85 -8.24 -20.87 -2.91
C ALA A 85 -9.35 -21.24 -3.92
N LYS A 86 -10.61 -20.89 -3.63
CA LYS A 86 -11.78 -21.24 -4.46
C LYS A 86 -12.14 -20.18 -5.51
N LEU A 87 -11.52 -18.98 -5.46
CA LEU A 87 -11.76 -17.91 -6.43
C LEU A 87 -10.62 -17.79 -7.44
N LYS A 88 -10.89 -17.07 -8.54
CA LYS A 88 -9.85 -16.71 -9.52
C LYS A 88 -8.69 -16.03 -8.78
N PRO A 89 -7.45 -16.55 -8.87
CA PRO A 89 -6.32 -15.98 -8.16
C PRO A 89 -6.08 -14.53 -8.57
N ILE A 90 -5.93 -13.64 -7.58
CA ILE A 90 -5.44 -12.28 -7.82
C ILE A 90 -3.94 -12.39 -8.13
N THR A 91 -3.52 -11.83 -9.26
CA THR A 91 -2.12 -11.75 -9.69
C THR A 91 -1.53 -10.38 -9.34
N LEU A 92 -0.20 -10.25 -9.42
CA LEU A 92 0.44 -8.95 -9.31
C LEU A 92 -0.09 -7.97 -10.36
N GLU A 93 -0.21 -8.42 -11.61
CA GLU A 93 -0.77 -7.61 -12.70
C GLU A 93 -2.15 -7.04 -12.36
N THR A 94 -3.05 -7.86 -11.80
CA THR A 94 -4.38 -7.41 -11.35
C THR A 94 -4.27 -6.28 -10.32
N ILE A 95 -3.36 -6.41 -9.35
CA ILE A 95 -3.12 -5.39 -8.31
C ILE A 95 -2.61 -4.10 -8.94
N LEU A 96 -1.60 -4.19 -9.82
CA LEU A 96 -1.01 -3.02 -10.47
C LEU A 96 -2.04 -2.31 -11.37
N MET A 97 -2.83 -3.06 -12.14
CA MET A 97 -3.91 -2.50 -12.95
C MET A 97 -4.96 -1.78 -12.10
N ALA A 98 -5.36 -2.36 -10.97
CA ALA A 98 -6.34 -1.74 -10.07
C ALA A 98 -5.83 -0.43 -9.46
N GLY A 99 -4.53 -0.34 -9.17
CA GLY A 99 -3.91 0.89 -8.66
C GLY A 99 -3.68 1.98 -9.72
N VAL A 100 -3.36 1.60 -10.96
CA VAL A 100 -3.06 2.57 -12.03
C VAL A 100 -4.30 3.04 -12.79
N LYS A 101 -5.18 2.10 -13.17
CA LYS A 101 -6.32 2.35 -14.06
C LYS A 101 -7.67 2.24 -13.35
N GLY A 102 -7.73 1.45 -12.28
CA GLY A 102 -8.99 1.04 -11.67
C GLY A 102 -9.77 0.01 -12.52
N PRO A 103 -10.95 -0.45 -12.06
CA PRO A 103 -11.53 -0.19 -10.73
C PRO A 103 -10.67 -0.79 -9.60
N LYS A 104 -10.79 -0.21 -8.40
CA LYS A 104 -10.07 -0.70 -7.21
C LYS A 104 -10.60 -2.07 -6.78
N LEU A 105 -9.72 -2.89 -6.23
CA LEU A 105 -10.05 -4.19 -5.67
C LEU A 105 -10.86 -4.04 -4.36
N PRO A 106 -11.73 -5.02 -4.04
CA PRO A 106 -12.36 -5.09 -2.74
C PRO A 106 -11.30 -5.25 -1.65
N TYR A 107 -11.60 -4.70 -0.47
CA TYR A 107 -10.76 -4.85 0.71
C TYR A 107 -11.24 -6.06 1.52
N ASN A 108 -10.37 -7.08 1.60
CA ASN A 108 -10.57 -8.44 2.13
C ASN A 108 -11.24 -9.45 1.20
#